data_AF-A0A0K1ETA3-F1
#
_entry.id   AF-A0A0K1ETA3-F1
#
_cell.length_a   1.000
_cell.length_b   1.000
_cell.length_c   1.000
_cell.angle_alpha   90.00
_cell.angle_beta   90.00
_cell.angle_gamma   90.00
#
_symmetry.space_group_name_H-M   'P 1'
#
loop_
_entity.id
_entity.type
_entity.pdbx_description
1 polymer ?
#
loop_
_entity_poly.entity_id
_entity_poly.type
_entity_poly.pdbx_seq_one_letter_code
_entity_poly.pdbx_strand_id
1 'polypeptide(L)'
;MSLQLPLFRITAIAAITSGLTGCIFLMPPPSSGPIEQDPSATEPHGSDPGSAPSHAASPSFGDTTAGAAKPSAPPPEPPKRIPTTVQIRSECSKTVPVFYGEKPKYGSGTRSTVSGNSISSWSRKADGTLVVWIIDDKENGLASARVTPDTQRVVVDRSCTSLRAE
;
A
#
# COMPACT_ATOMS: atom_id res chain seq x y z
N MET A 1 35.20 -11.73 -15.87
CA MET A 1 34.96 -10.87 -14.70
C MET A 1 34.24 -11.71 -13.65
N SER A 2 34.97 -12.23 -12.67
CA SER A 2 34.43 -13.14 -11.65
C SER A 2 33.80 -12.32 -10.52
N LEU A 3 32.49 -12.44 -10.35
CA LEU A 3 31.74 -11.80 -9.27
C LEU A 3 31.82 -12.67 -8.01
N GLN A 4 32.56 -12.18 -7.03
CA GLN A 4 32.77 -12.80 -5.73
C GLN A 4 31.59 -12.45 -4.82
N LEU A 5 30.70 -13.42 -4.56
CA LEU A 5 29.57 -13.26 -3.65
C LEU A 5 30.04 -13.29 -2.17
N PRO A 6 29.55 -12.39 -1.31
CA PRO A 6 29.86 -12.43 0.12
C PRO A 6 29.11 -13.59 0.80
N LEU A 7 29.91 -14.49 1.36
CA LEU A 7 29.50 -15.60 2.22
C LEU A 7 28.95 -15.03 3.55
N PHE A 8 27.63 -14.86 3.65
CA PHE A 8 26.98 -14.46 4.89
C PHE A 8 27.06 -15.60 5.92
N ARG A 9 27.77 -15.34 7.03
CA ARG A 9 27.88 -16.25 8.16
C ARG A 9 26.52 -16.37 8.87
N ILE A 10 26.01 -17.58 8.93
CA ILE A 10 24.83 -17.97 9.71
C ILE A 10 25.27 -18.05 11.18
N THR A 11 24.90 -17.06 11.98
CA THR A 11 25.04 -17.14 13.44
C THR A 11 23.82 -17.86 13.99
N ALA A 12 23.99 -19.15 14.30
CA ALA A 12 23.03 -19.92 15.07
C ALA A 12 22.91 -19.32 16.48
N ILE A 13 21.72 -18.86 16.86
CA ILE A 13 21.43 -18.48 18.25
C ILE A 13 20.58 -19.58 18.87
N ALA A 14 21.11 -20.07 19.98
CA ALA A 14 20.70 -21.24 20.72
C ALA A 14 19.25 -21.20 21.18
N ALA A 15 18.62 -22.38 21.12
CA ALA A 15 17.38 -22.69 21.79
C ALA A 15 17.55 -22.56 23.32
N ILE A 16 16.67 -21.79 23.96
CA ILE A 16 16.47 -21.85 25.40
C ILE A 16 15.08 -22.45 25.63
N THR A 17 15.10 -23.72 25.99
CA THR A 17 14.00 -24.51 26.52
C THR A 17 13.71 -24.14 27.98
N SER A 18 12.45 -24.36 28.36
CA SER A 18 11.97 -24.68 29.72
C SER A 18 11.50 -23.53 30.60
N GLY A 19 10.17 -23.42 30.69
CA GLY A 19 9.43 -22.67 31.70
C GLY A 19 7.98 -23.13 31.76
N LEU A 20 7.75 -24.38 32.17
CA LEU A 20 6.44 -24.88 32.61
C LEU A 20 6.13 -24.28 33.98
N THR A 21 5.34 -23.21 34.03
CA THR A 21 4.62 -22.82 35.25
C THR A 21 3.27 -22.25 34.83
N GLY A 22 2.21 -23.01 35.14
CA GLY A 22 0.85 -22.65 34.79
C GLY A 22 0.34 -21.43 35.53
N CYS A 23 -0.57 -20.72 34.87
CA CYS A 23 -1.70 -20.05 35.51
C CYS A 23 -2.92 -20.29 34.61
N ILE A 24 -3.86 -21.05 35.15
CA ILE A 24 -5.26 -21.07 34.73
C ILE A 24 -5.78 -19.64 34.94
N PHE A 25 -6.15 -18.93 33.88
CA PHE A 25 -7.01 -17.76 34.00
C PHE A 25 -8.27 -17.97 33.17
N LEU A 26 -9.37 -17.94 33.92
CA LEU A 26 -10.75 -18.04 33.50
C LEU A 26 -11.03 -17.24 32.22
N MET A 27 -11.69 -17.88 31.25
CA MET A 27 -12.45 -17.19 30.22
C MET A 27 -13.68 -16.52 30.88
N PRO A 28 -13.92 -15.23 30.68
CA PRO A 28 -15.24 -14.66 30.88
C PRO A 28 -16.19 -15.14 29.75
N PRO A 29 -17.50 -15.33 30.04
CA PRO A 29 -18.48 -15.73 29.05
C PRO A 29 -18.69 -14.62 27.99
N PRO A 30 -19.19 -14.96 26.78
CA PRO A 30 -19.61 -13.96 25.81
C PRO A 30 -20.79 -13.17 26.39
N SER A 31 -20.59 -11.87 26.59
CA SER A 31 -21.69 -10.95 26.88
C SER A 31 -22.42 -10.69 25.57
N SER A 32 -23.49 -11.47 25.34
CA SER A 32 -24.52 -11.17 24.35
C SER A 32 -25.34 -9.98 24.84
N GLY A 33 -24.87 -8.76 24.59
CA GLY A 33 -25.69 -7.57 24.74
C GLY A 33 -26.68 -7.46 23.57
N PRO A 34 -27.96 -7.13 23.83
CA PRO A 34 -28.88 -6.74 22.78
C PRO A 34 -28.49 -5.32 22.31
N ILE A 35 -28.05 -5.18 21.06
CA ILE A 35 -28.06 -3.87 20.42
C ILE A 35 -29.51 -3.63 19.98
N GLU A 36 -30.26 -2.99 20.87
CA GLU A 36 -31.49 -2.28 20.57
C GLU A 36 -31.10 -1.09 19.68
N GLN A 37 -31.12 -1.31 18.36
CA GLN A 37 -30.86 -0.27 17.37
C GLN A 37 -32.20 0.33 16.96
N ASP A 38 -32.46 1.51 17.52
CA ASP A 38 -33.53 2.44 17.19
C ASP A 38 -33.66 2.63 15.66
N PRO A 39 -34.83 2.36 15.06
CA PRO A 39 -35.13 2.68 13.68
C PRO A 39 -35.82 4.04 13.58
N SER A 40 -35.02 5.11 13.49
CA SER A 40 -35.49 6.45 13.09
C SER A 40 -34.64 6.91 11.90
N ALA A 41 -35.04 6.60 10.67
CA ALA A 41 -35.89 7.44 9.82
C ALA A 41 -35.42 8.91 9.74
N THR A 42 -34.71 9.27 8.67
CA THR A 42 -34.88 10.55 7.94
C THR A 42 -34.24 10.40 6.55
N GLU A 43 -35.03 9.86 5.63
CA GLU A 43 -35.45 10.46 4.36
C GLU A 43 -34.47 11.03 3.29
N PRO A 44 -34.94 11.07 2.02
CA PRO A 44 -34.16 11.04 0.78
C PRO A 44 -34.08 12.40 0.08
N HIS A 45 -33.02 12.69 -0.66
CA HIS A 45 -32.93 13.71 -1.72
C HIS A 45 -31.77 13.27 -2.63
N GLY A 46 -31.80 13.28 -3.96
CA GLY A 46 -32.61 14.03 -4.92
C GLY A 46 -31.67 14.35 -6.09
N SER A 47 -32.08 13.96 -7.31
CA SER A 47 -31.78 14.49 -8.65
C SER A 47 -30.47 15.26 -8.92
N ASP A 48 -29.73 14.94 -9.98
CA ASP A 48 -30.03 15.41 -11.36
C ASP A 48 -28.97 14.94 -12.39
N PRO A 49 -29.37 14.62 -13.65
CA PRO A 49 -28.48 14.39 -14.78
C PRO A 49 -28.26 15.66 -15.61
N GLY A 50 -27.03 15.98 -16.01
CA GLY A 50 -26.87 16.97 -17.08
C GLY A 50 -25.47 17.53 -17.32
N SER A 51 -24.94 17.24 -18.50
CA SER A 51 -24.55 18.24 -19.51
C SER A 51 -23.23 17.90 -20.19
N ALA A 52 -23.35 17.42 -21.42
CA ALA A 52 -22.28 17.48 -22.41
C ALA A 52 -22.33 18.83 -23.13
N PRO A 53 -21.17 19.44 -23.44
CA PRO A 53 -21.08 20.38 -24.56
C PRO A 53 -20.24 19.79 -25.69
N SER A 54 -20.88 19.63 -26.85
CA SER A 54 -20.24 19.62 -28.16
C SER A 54 -19.76 21.02 -28.51
N HIS A 55 -18.51 21.19 -28.90
CA HIS A 55 -18.11 22.29 -29.80
C HIS A 55 -17.07 21.81 -30.81
N ALA A 56 -17.53 21.69 -32.05
CA ALA A 56 -16.72 21.63 -33.24
C ALA A 56 -16.36 23.06 -33.68
N ALA A 57 -15.10 23.28 -34.05
CA ALA A 57 -14.70 24.39 -34.91
C ALA A 57 -13.38 24.03 -35.62
N SER A 58 -13.44 23.83 -36.94
CA SER A 58 -12.29 23.90 -37.85
C SER A 58 -12.10 25.35 -38.30
N PRO A 59 -10.84 25.81 -38.46
CA PRO A 59 -10.54 26.46 -39.74
C PRO A 59 -9.13 26.23 -40.31
N SER A 60 -9.14 26.20 -41.65
CA SER A 60 -8.21 26.75 -42.64
C SER A 60 -6.73 26.34 -42.69
N PHE A 61 -6.45 25.70 -43.83
CA PHE A 61 -5.15 25.49 -44.46
C PHE A 61 -4.51 26.82 -44.86
N GLY A 62 -3.26 27.01 -44.43
CA GLY A 62 -2.41 28.16 -44.77
C GLY A 62 -1.05 27.68 -45.28
N ASP A 63 -0.60 28.37 -46.32
CA ASP A 63 0.46 28.11 -47.29
C ASP A 63 1.83 27.61 -46.79
N THR A 64 2.44 26.77 -47.62
CA THR A 64 3.72 26.07 -47.43
C THR A 64 4.88 26.96 -47.88
N THR A 65 5.68 27.48 -46.94
CA THR A 65 7.00 28.03 -47.26
C THR A 65 8.09 27.02 -46.87
N ALA A 66 8.72 26.41 -47.88
CA ALA A 66 9.79 25.43 -47.71
C ALA A 66 11.10 26.11 -47.26
N GLY A 67 11.25 26.27 -45.94
CA GLY A 67 12.51 26.64 -45.30
C GLY A 67 13.35 25.40 -45.01
N ALA A 68 14.60 25.40 -45.46
CA ALA A 68 15.58 24.33 -45.20
C ALA A 68 15.69 24.03 -43.69
N ALA A 69 15.27 22.83 -43.29
CA ALA A 69 15.22 22.40 -41.90
C ALA A 69 16.62 22.21 -41.33
N LYS A 70 16.99 23.10 -40.41
CA LYS A 70 18.08 22.89 -39.45
C LYS A 70 17.76 21.62 -38.63
N PRO A 71 18.74 20.78 -38.24
CA PRO A 71 18.49 19.62 -37.40
C PRO A 71 17.81 20.06 -36.10
N SER A 72 16.51 19.80 -35.98
CA SER A 72 15.75 20.07 -34.75
C SER A 72 16.25 19.14 -33.67
N ALA A 73 16.60 19.72 -32.52
CA ALA A 73 16.87 18.96 -31.31
C ALA A 73 15.68 18.03 -31.02
N PRO A 74 15.93 16.81 -30.51
CA PRO A 74 14.84 15.91 -30.13
C PRO A 74 13.91 16.61 -29.12
N PRO A 75 12.58 16.42 -29.24
CA PRO A 75 11.63 16.98 -28.28
C PRO A 75 12.00 16.56 -26.85
N PRO A 76 11.86 17.45 -25.85
CA PRO A 76 12.09 17.08 -24.45
C PRO A 76 11.16 15.93 -24.06
N GLU A 77 11.72 14.91 -23.41
CA GLU A 77 10.95 13.76 -22.94
C GLU A 77 9.87 14.20 -21.93
N PRO A 78 8.65 13.65 -21.99
CA PRO A 78 7.61 13.95 -21.01
C PRO A 78 8.08 13.62 -19.58
N PRO A 79 7.75 14.45 -18.58
CA PRO A 79 8.09 14.16 -17.20
C PRO A 79 7.44 12.83 -16.76
N LYS A 80 8.24 11.90 -16.25
CA LYS A 80 7.77 10.61 -15.71
C LYS A 80 6.81 10.89 -14.55
N ARG A 81 5.53 10.50 -14.71
CA ARG A 81 4.53 10.65 -13.64
C ARG A 81 4.77 9.60 -12.56
N ILE A 82 4.95 10.04 -11.33
CA ILE A 82 5.08 9.16 -10.17
C ILE A 82 3.67 8.75 -9.71
N PRO A 83 3.37 7.44 -9.62
CA PRO A 83 2.09 6.99 -9.07
C PRO A 83 1.92 7.47 -7.62
N THR A 84 0.77 8.07 -7.31
CA THR A 84 0.47 8.58 -5.97
C THR A 84 -0.04 7.50 -5.02
N THR A 85 -0.33 6.30 -5.53
CA THR A 85 -0.86 5.17 -4.76
C THR A 85 -0.04 3.91 -4.99
N VAL A 86 0.01 3.04 -4.00
CA VAL A 86 0.58 1.69 -4.09
C VAL A 86 -0.51 0.66 -3.80
N GLN A 87 -0.50 -0.45 -4.52
CA GLN A 87 -1.41 -1.57 -4.23
C GLN A 87 -0.82 -2.46 -3.13
N ILE A 88 -1.62 -2.88 -2.17
CA ILE A 88 -1.24 -3.84 -1.14
C ILE A 88 -2.09 -5.08 -1.37
N ARG A 89 -1.43 -6.15 -1.82
CA ARG A 89 -2.06 -7.45 -2.05
C ARG A 89 -1.73 -8.38 -0.90
N SER A 90 -2.72 -9.07 -0.37
CA SER A 90 -2.51 -10.13 0.60
C SER A 90 -2.67 -11.49 -0.06
N GLU A 91 -1.66 -12.33 0.04
CA GLU A 91 -1.74 -13.77 -0.24
C GLU A 91 -1.86 -14.59 1.07
N CYS A 92 -1.83 -13.91 2.21
CA CYS A 92 -2.10 -14.50 3.51
C CYS A 92 -3.59 -14.90 3.59
N SER A 93 -3.88 -16.02 4.24
CA SER A 93 -5.26 -16.49 4.47
C SER A 93 -5.97 -15.78 5.63
N LYS A 94 -5.22 -15.01 6.43
CA LYS A 94 -5.69 -14.31 7.63
C LYS A 94 -5.63 -12.81 7.42
N THR A 95 -6.38 -12.07 8.23
CA THR A 95 -6.22 -10.62 8.37
C THR A 95 -4.94 -10.32 9.13
N VAL A 96 -4.08 -9.47 8.58
CA VAL A 96 -2.83 -9.04 9.22
C VAL A 96 -2.89 -7.56 9.59
N PRO A 97 -2.45 -7.16 10.79
CA PRO A 97 -2.29 -5.75 11.12
C PRO A 97 -1.04 -5.21 10.43
N VAL A 98 -1.18 -4.03 9.85
CA VAL A 98 -0.10 -3.34 9.13
C VAL A 98 0.06 -1.91 9.64
N PHE A 99 1.25 -1.37 9.46
CA PHE A 99 1.56 0.02 9.76
C PHE A 99 2.22 0.70 8.58
N TYR A 100 1.68 1.85 8.19
CA TYR A 100 2.17 2.68 7.10
C TYR A 100 2.97 3.84 7.68
N GLY A 101 4.29 3.74 7.69
CA GLY A 101 5.17 4.74 8.31
C GLY A 101 6.58 4.23 8.54
N GLU A 102 7.46 5.12 9.01
CA GLU A 102 8.90 4.83 9.09
C GLU A 102 9.26 3.85 10.20
N LYS A 103 8.60 3.97 11.35
CA LYS A 103 8.86 3.13 12.52
C LYS A 103 7.55 2.83 13.24
N PRO A 104 7.16 1.55 13.41
CA PRO A 104 5.97 1.21 14.19
C PRO A 104 6.16 1.60 15.67
N LYS A 105 5.05 1.78 16.40
CA LYS A 105 4.96 2.13 17.84
C LYS A 105 5.42 3.54 18.25
N TYR A 106 6.47 4.08 17.64
CA TYR A 106 7.08 5.36 18.04
C TYR A 106 7.17 6.39 16.91
N GLY A 107 6.86 6.00 15.68
CA GLY A 107 6.93 6.88 14.51
C GLY A 107 5.59 7.50 14.14
N SER A 108 5.66 8.49 13.26
CA SER A 108 4.49 8.99 12.55
C SER A 108 4.05 7.97 11.50
N GLY A 109 2.78 7.58 11.54
CA GLY A 109 2.21 6.67 10.56
C GLY A 109 0.78 6.30 10.89
N THR A 110 0.23 5.39 10.11
CA THR A 110 -1.17 4.95 10.23
C THR A 110 -1.23 3.44 10.41
N ARG A 111 -1.91 2.99 11.46
CA ARG A 111 -2.24 1.58 11.67
C ARG A 111 -3.45 1.21 10.83
N SER A 112 -3.41 0.03 10.23
CA SER A 112 -4.52 -0.52 9.46
C SER A 112 -4.50 -2.05 9.53
N THR A 113 -5.39 -2.69 8.77
CA THR A 113 -5.43 -4.14 8.60
C THR A 113 -5.58 -4.47 7.13
N VAL A 114 -4.99 -5.59 6.71
CA VAL A 114 -5.17 -6.14 5.37
C VAL A 114 -5.81 -7.49 5.50
N SER A 115 -7.04 -7.63 4.99
CA SER A 115 -7.77 -8.89 5.01
C SER A 115 -7.07 -9.95 4.15
N GLY A 116 -7.27 -11.22 4.48
CA GLY A 116 -6.70 -12.31 3.70
C GLY A 116 -7.22 -12.33 2.25
N ASN A 117 -6.35 -12.68 1.30
CA ASN A 117 -6.66 -12.75 -0.14
C ASN A 117 -7.25 -11.45 -0.75
N SER A 118 -7.00 -10.29 -0.13
CA SER A 118 -7.54 -9.00 -0.57
C SER A 118 -6.51 -8.16 -1.33
N ILE A 119 -7.01 -7.15 -2.04
CA ILE A 119 -6.19 -6.09 -2.63
C ILE A 119 -6.75 -4.76 -2.10
N SER A 120 -5.89 -3.96 -1.50
CA SER A 120 -6.19 -2.58 -1.09
C SER A 120 -5.23 -1.61 -1.76
N SER A 121 -5.52 -0.31 -1.69
CA SER A 121 -4.64 0.74 -2.20
C SER A 121 -4.34 1.74 -1.09
N TRP A 122 -3.11 2.24 -1.04
CA TRP A 122 -2.70 3.24 -0.07
C TRP A 122 -1.96 4.39 -0.74
N SER A 123 -2.20 5.60 -0.23
CA SER A 123 -1.54 6.80 -0.73
C SER A 123 -0.07 6.85 -0.30
N ARG A 124 0.79 7.30 -1.21
CA ARG A 124 2.21 7.54 -0.95
C ARG A 124 2.42 8.98 -0.49
N LYS A 125 3.62 9.26 0.02
CA LYS A 125 4.12 10.62 0.17
C LYS A 125 4.32 11.26 -1.22
N ALA A 126 4.43 12.59 -1.27
CA ALA A 126 4.65 13.34 -2.51
C ALA A 126 5.96 12.96 -3.24
N ASP A 127 6.93 12.43 -2.51
CA ASP A 127 8.19 11.90 -3.05
C ASP A 127 8.05 10.49 -3.67
N GLY A 128 6.85 9.90 -3.66
CA GLY A 128 6.58 8.57 -4.16
C GLY A 128 7.04 7.43 -3.24
N THR A 129 7.45 7.75 -2.01
CA THR A 129 7.93 6.75 -1.04
C THR A 129 6.88 6.39 0.00
N LEU A 130 6.99 5.17 0.52
CA LEU A 130 6.21 4.67 1.66
C LEU A 130 6.98 3.52 2.32
N VAL A 131 6.87 3.34 3.63
CA VAL A 131 7.34 2.13 4.29
C VAL A 131 6.14 1.42 4.87
N VAL A 132 5.98 0.16 4.51
CA VAL A 132 4.90 -0.71 4.98
C VAL A 132 5.49 -1.72 5.94
N TRP A 133 4.88 -1.88 7.11
CA TRP A 133 5.26 -2.87 8.11
C TRP A 133 4.11 -3.85 8.33
N ILE A 134 4.44 -5.13 8.52
CA ILE A 134 3.57 -6.05 9.26
C ILE A 134 3.94 -5.87 10.73
N ILE A 135 2.93 -5.72 11.58
CA ILE A 135 3.12 -5.56 13.03
C ILE A 135 2.50 -6.73 13.80
N ASP A 136 2.88 -6.91 15.06
CA ASP A 136 2.18 -7.79 16.01
C ASP A 136 1.14 -7.02 16.83
N ASP A 137 0.46 -7.71 17.75
CA ASP A 137 -0.55 -7.09 18.64
C ASP A 137 0.05 -6.06 19.61
N LYS A 138 1.36 -6.11 19.83
CA LYS A 138 2.14 -5.17 20.67
C LYS A 138 2.77 -4.04 19.84
N GLU A 139 2.37 -3.93 18.58
CA GLU A 139 2.85 -2.94 17.60
C GLU A 139 4.36 -3.03 17.32
N ASN A 140 4.97 -4.19 17.52
CA ASN A 140 6.34 -4.44 17.09
C ASN A 140 6.34 -4.82 15.60
N GLY A 141 7.29 -4.28 14.84
CA GLY A 141 7.46 -4.63 13.43
C GLY A 141 8.00 -6.06 13.27
N LEU A 142 7.29 -6.89 12.53
CA LEU A 142 7.70 -8.25 12.16
C LEU A 142 8.49 -8.26 10.85
N ALA A 143 8.02 -7.52 9.85
CA ALA A 143 8.67 -7.34 8.56
C ALA A 143 8.35 -5.97 7.98
N SER A 144 9.21 -5.47 7.09
CA SER A 144 8.98 -4.22 6.37
C SER A 144 9.33 -4.31 4.90
N ALA A 145 8.66 -3.48 4.10
CA ALA A 145 9.01 -3.23 2.71
C ALA A 145 9.03 -1.72 2.46
N ARG A 146 10.08 -1.26 1.78
CA ARG A 146 10.21 0.12 1.34
C ARG A 146 9.68 0.23 -0.09
N VAL A 147 8.65 1.04 -0.27
CA VAL A 147 8.06 1.42 -1.55
C VAL A 147 8.84 2.59 -2.11
N THR A 148 9.29 2.47 -3.35
CA THR A 148 9.91 3.54 -4.12
C THR A 148 8.96 4.03 -5.22
N PRO A 149 9.28 5.12 -5.95
CA PRO A 149 8.47 5.56 -7.08
C PRO A 149 8.22 4.49 -8.14
N ASP A 150 9.16 3.56 -8.33
CA ASP A 150 9.03 2.48 -9.31
C ASP A 150 8.27 1.25 -8.78
N THR A 151 8.12 1.09 -7.47
CA THR A 151 7.29 0.04 -6.87
C THR A 151 5.83 0.32 -7.19
N GLN A 152 5.08 -0.67 -7.68
CA GLN A 152 3.65 -0.55 -7.96
C GLN A 152 2.81 -1.29 -6.91
N ARG A 153 3.38 -2.35 -6.33
CA ARG A 153 2.66 -3.25 -5.44
C ARG A 153 3.54 -3.69 -4.26
N VAL A 154 2.90 -3.88 -3.12
CA VAL A 154 3.45 -4.61 -1.97
C VAL A 154 2.62 -5.87 -1.79
N VAL A 155 3.28 -7.02 -1.65
CA VAL A 155 2.60 -8.28 -1.40
C VAL A 155 2.92 -8.81 -0.01
N VAL A 156 1.87 -9.05 0.77
CA VAL A 156 1.93 -9.85 2.00
C VAL A 156 1.96 -11.31 1.59
N ASP A 157 3.03 -12.00 1.93
CA ASP A 157 3.21 -13.40 1.56
C ASP A 157 2.21 -14.32 2.29
N ARG A 158 2.09 -15.56 1.81
CA ARG A 158 1.25 -16.60 2.41
C ARG A 158 1.63 -16.92 3.86
N SER A 159 2.88 -16.65 4.25
CA SER A 159 3.34 -16.81 5.64
C SER A 159 2.72 -15.79 6.62
N CYS A 160 2.10 -14.72 6.12
CA CYS A 160 1.55 -13.61 6.91
C CYS A 160 2.59 -12.81 7.71
N THR A 161 3.88 -13.09 7.53
CA THR A 161 4.99 -12.49 8.29
C THR A 161 6.09 -11.93 7.40
N SER A 162 5.91 -11.98 6.08
CA SER A 162 6.85 -11.47 5.09
C SER A 162 6.16 -10.49 4.14
N LEU A 163 6.94 -9.51 3.67
CA LEU A 163 6.54 -8.51 2.68
C LEU A 163 7.54 -8.51 1.53
N ARG A 164 7.04 -8.30 0.31
CA ARG A 164 7.86 -8.01 -0.87
C ARG A 164 7.30 -6.82 -1.64
N ALA A 165 8.20 -6.01 -2.20
CA ALA A 165 7.85 -4.90 -3.08
C ALA A 165 8.07 -5.33 -4.53
N GLU A 166 7.07 -5.06 -5.38
CA GLU A 166 7.01 -5.37 -6.81
C GLU A 166 6.80 -4.10 -7.64
#